data_AF-A0A6J1Q586-F1
#
_entry.id   AF-A0A6J1Q586-F1
#
_cell.length_a   1.000
_cell.length_b   1.000
_cell.length_c   1.000
_cell.angle_alpha   90.00
_cell.angle_beta   90.00
_cell.angle_gamma   90.00
#
_symmetry.space_group_name_H-M   'P 1'
#
loop_
_entity.id
_entity.type
_entity.pdbx_description
1 polymer ?
#
loop_
_entity_poly.entity_id
_entity_poly.type
_entity_poly.pdbx_seq_one_letter_code
_entity_poly.pdbx_strand_id
1 'polypeptide(L)'
;MMDFQSVNLLNMRINLISGNLFPMTTDNSRFPVGWRIYSAVTWLITLAIITGFCFGFFMVSKEKAINEGMIAIVFIIEIFFMIARIHSHRDLIVQLIQDINDILRVQDETMRRVVMASLKLMYSPFKYYWVSSVTTTLIWIGMPLTAAFKKSIFFYEDFRLPFAISKQPFSTKIFLSGGLLLMLCSVAISLHLGKT
;
A
#
# COMPACT_ATOMS: atom_id res chain seq x y z
N MET A 1 9.63 -6.29 -28.64
CA MET A 1 8.40 -5.57 -29.05
C MET A 1 7.94 -4.77 -27.85
N MET A 2 7.61 -3.49 -28.02
CA MET A 2 7.29 -2.60 -26.91
C MET A 2 5.82 -2.75 -26.54
N ASP A 3 5.54 -2.85 -25.25
CA ASP A 3 4.19 -2.98 -24.69
C ASP A 3 4.08 -2.20 -23.37
N PHE A 4 2.86 -2.07 -22.86
CA PHE A 4 2.50 -1.38 -21.63
C PHE A 4 3.32 -1.86 -20.42
N GLN A 5 3.59 -3.16 -20.35
CA GLN A 5 4.36 -3.74 -19.25
C GLN A 5 5.83 -3.29 -19.29
N SER A 6 6.42 -3.23 -20.49
CA SER A 6 7.81 -2.82 -20.68
C SER A 6 8.06 -1.34 -20.32
N VAL A 7 7.06 -0.48 -20.53
CA VAL A 7 7.13 0.95 -20.20
C VAL A 7 6.71 1.25 -18.76
N ASN A 8 6.00 0.33 -18.11
CA ASN A 8 5.44 0.51 -16.77
C ASN A 8 5.96 -0.52 -15.74
N LEU A 9 7.26 -0.85 -15.85
CA LEU A 9 7.90 -1.90 -15.08
C LEU A 9 7.80 -1.72 -13.55
N LEU A 10 7.87 -0.46 -13.08
CA LEU A 10 7.77 -0.14 -11.66
C LEU A 10 6.38 -0.49 -11.11
N ASN A 11 5.31 -0.08 -11.79
CA ASN A 11 3.94 -0.36 -11.35
C ASN A 11 3.65 -1.86 -11.39
N MET A 12 4.21 -2.58 -12.37
CA MET A 12 4.14 -4.04 -12.41
C MET A 12 4.82 -4.69 -11.20
N ARG A 13 6.04 -4.26 -10.85
CA ARG A 13 6.75 -4.77 -9.66
C ARG A 13 6.02 -4.44 -8.36
N ILE A 14 5.55 -3.20 -8.21
CA ILE A 14 4.76 -2.77 -7.05
C ILE A 14 3.46 -3.59 -6.97
N ASN A 15 2.83 -3.89 -8.11
CA ASN A 15 1.62 -4.71 -8.16
C ASN A 15 1.82 -6.15 -7.69
N LEU A 16 2.96 -6.74 -8.01
CA LEU A 16 3.36 -8.06 -7.52
C LEU A 16 3.72 -8.02 -6.04
N ILE A 17 4.59 -7.08 -5.63
CA ILE A 17 5.07 -6.96 -4.24
C ILE A 17 3.91 -6.67 -3.27
N SER A 18 2.98 -5.79 -3.66
CA SER A 18 1.79 -5.48 -2.86
C SER A 18 0.75 -6.62 -2.81
N GLY A 19 0.90 -7.68 -3.61
CA GLY A 19 -0.08 -8.75 -3.66
C GLY A 19 -1.46 -8.31 -4.17
N ASN A 20 -1.56 -7.18 -4.88
CA ASN A 20 -2.84 -6.70 -5.45
C ASN A 20 -3.28 -7.50 -6.67
N LEU A 21 -2.32 -7.98 -7.47
CA LEU A 21 -2.58 -8.78 -8.67
C LEU A 21 -3.57 -8.12 -9.65
N PHE A 22 -3.53 -6.79 -9.81
CA PHE A 22 -4.32 -6.09 -10.83
C PHE A 22 -3.93 -6.54 -12.24
N PRO A 23 -4.86 -6.48 -13.21
CA PRO A 23 -4.58 -6.85 -14.59
C PRO A 23 -3.49 -5.94 -15.17
N MET A 24 -2.43 -6.54 -15.71
CA MET A 24 -1.32 -5.85 -16.37
C MET A 24 -1.13 -6.31 -17.82
N THR A 25 -1.91 -7.31 -18.24
CA THR A 25 -1.83 -7.94 -19.56
C THR A 25 -3.24 -8.13 -20.11
N THR A 26 -3.35 -8.11 -21.43
CA THR A 26 -4.59 -8.25 -22.19
C THR A 26 -5.13 -9.68 -22.23
N ASP A 27 -4.25 -10.67 -22.02
CA ASP A 27 -4.54 -12.08 -22.35
C ASP A 27 -5.38 -12.81 -21.29
N ASN A 28 -5.98 -12.08 -20.34
CA ASN A 28 -6.64 -12.65 -19.16
C ASN A 28 -5.81 -13.73 -18.43
N SER A 29 -4.49 -13.74 -18.67
CA SER A 29 -3.60 -14.74 -18.13
C SER A 29 -3.63 -14.61 -16.61
N ARG A 30 -4.05 -15.69 -15.94
CA ARG A 30 -4.12 -15.68 -14.48
C ARG A 30 -2.70 -15.67 -13.95
N PHE A 31 -2.44 -14.83 -12.95
CA PHE A 31 -1.17 -14.87 -12.24
C PHE A 31 -0.87 -16.30 -11.75
N PRO A 32 0.40 -16.73 -11.75
CA PRO A 32 0.80 -18.04 -11.25
C PRO A 32 0.22 -18.32 -9.86
N VAL A 33 -0.09 -19.58 -9.57
CA VAL A 33 -0.71 -19.99 -8.29
C VAL A 33 0.09 -19.49 -7.08
N GLY A 34 1.43 -19.52 -7.15
CA GLY A 34 2.30 -19.01 -6.08
C GLY A 34 2.04 -17.53 -5.75
N TRP A 35 1.87 -16.68 -6.77
CA TRP A 35 1.56 -15.26 -6.57
C TRP A 35 0.17 -15.04 -5.97
N ARG A 36 -0.80 -15.92 -6.28
CA ARG A 36 -2.14 -15.89 -5.68
C ARG A 36 -2.12 -16.27 -4.21
N ILE A 37 -1.33 -17.29 -3.84
CA ILE A 37 -1.13 -17.68 -2.44
C ILE A 37 -0.45 -16.55 -1.67
N TYR A 38 0.62 -15.97 -2.22
CA TYR A 38 1.30 -14.82 -1.64
C TYR A 38 0.34 -13.65 -1.40
N SER A 39 -0.44 -13.28 -2.42
CA SER A 39 -1.46 -12.24 -2.33
C SER A 39 -2.47 -12.50 -1.20
N ALA A 40 -3.00 -13.73 -1.11
CA ALA A 40 -3.93 -14.10 -0.05
C ALA A 40 -3.29 -13.95 1.34
N VAL A 41 -2.05 -14.41 1.52
CA VAL A 41 -1.31 -14.29 2.78
C VAL A 41 -1.08 -12.82 3.14
N THR A 42 -0.64 -11.98 2.20
CA THR A 42 -0.44 -10.55 2.44
C THR A 42 -1.72 -9.85 2.87
N TRP A 43 -2.84 -10.15 2.21
CA TRP A 43 -4.14 -9.59 2.56
C TRP A 43 -4.64 -10.03 3.93
N LEU A 44 -4.44 -11.30 4.29
CA LEU A 44 -4.79 -11.81 5.63
C LEU A 44 -3.99 -11.12 6.73
N ILE A 45 -2.70 -10.89 6.52
CA ILE A 45 -1.85 -10.16 7.48
C ILE A 45 -2.35 -8.72 7.63
N THR A 46 -2.60 -8.01 6.53
CA THR A 46 -3.10 -6.63 6.57
C THR A 46 -4.44 -6.55 7.30
N LEU A 47 -5.37 -7.48 7.05
CA LEU A 47 -6.67 -7.53 7.75
C LEU A 47 -6.51 -7.80 9.26
N ALA A 48 -5.60 -8.68 9.65
CA ALA A 48 -5.32 -8.93 11.07
C ALA A 48 -4.78 -7.66 11.77
N ILE A 49 -3.93 -6.89 11.09
CA ILE A 49 -3.37 -5.64 11.62
C ILE A 49 -4.44 -4.55 11.73
N ILE A 50 -5.27 -4.38 10.69
CA ILE A 50 -6.42 -3.46 10.72
C ILE A 50 -7.36 -3.83 11.87
N THR A 51 -7.60 -5.12 12.09
CA THR A 51 -8.44 -5.59 13.21
C THR A 51 -7.83 -5.22 14.56
N GLY A 52 -6.53 -5.47 14.76
CA GLY A 52 -5.82 -5.04 15.97
C GLY A 52 -5.82 -3.53 16.17
N PHE A 53 -5.76 -2.75 15.08
CA PHE A 53 -5.91 -1.30 15.11
C PHE A 53 -7.31 -0.88 15.56
N CYS A 54 -8.38 -1.47 15.01
CA CYS A 54 -9.75 -1.19 15.41
C CYS A 54 -9.96 -1.46 16.90
N PHE A 55 -9.48 -2.59 17.42
CA PHE A 55 -9.54 -2.88 18.86
C PHE A 55 -8.75 -1.85 19.68
N GLY A 56 -7.54 -1.51 19.24
CA GLY A 56 -6.73 -0.47 19.88
C GLY A 56 -7.45 0.87 19.92
N PHE A 57 -8.09 1.27 18.83
CA PHE A 57 -8.82 2.53 18.68
C PHE A 57 -9.94 2.68 19.74
N PHE A 58 -10.69 1.61 20.00
CA PHE A 58 -11.75 1.63 21.03
C PHE A 58 -11.22 1.57 22.48
N MET A 59 -9.98 1.13 22.67
CA MET A 59 -9.38 0.92 24.00
C MET A 59 -8.47 2.07 24.49
N VAL A 60 -8.09 3.01 23.62
CA VAL A 60 -7.30 4.19 23.99
C VAL A 60 -8.18 5.37 24.41
N SER A 61 -7.57 6.39 25.02
CA SER A 61 -8.26 7.65 25.29
C SER A 61 -8.86 8.29 24.03
N LYS A 62 -9.99 8.99 24.20
CA LYS A 62 -10.69 9.67 23.09
C LYS A 62 -9.79 10.68 22.38
N GLU A 63 -8.96 11.39 23.13
CA GLU A 63 -7.99 12.35 22.58
C GLU A 63 -7.00 11.67 21.63
N LYS A 64 -6.41 10.54 22.04
CA LYS A 64 -5.51 9.74 21.21
C LYS A 64 -6.21 9.18 19.97
N ALA A 65 -7.41 8.64 20.15
CA ALA A 65 -8.21 8.11 19.05
C ALA A 65 -8.52 9.19 17.99
N ILE A 66 -8.89 10.40 18.42
CA ILE A 66 -9.20 11.51 17.52
C ILE A 66 -7.93 12.05 16.84
N ASN A 67 -6.87 12.31 17.60
CA ASN A 67 -5.68 12.99 17.09
C ASN A 67 -4.82 12.08 16.20
N GLU A 68 -4.73 10.79 16.53
CA GLU A 68 -3.79 9.87 15.85
C GLU A 68 -4.51 8.69 15.17
N GLY A 69 -5.66 8.25 15.71
CA GLY A 69 -6.44 7.15 15.12
C GLY A 69 -7.24 7.54 13.88
N MET A 70 -7.86 8.73 13.86
CA MET A 70 -8.71 9.17 12.73
C MET A 70 -7.96 9.24 11.40
N ILE A 71 -6.70 9.66 11.43
CA ILE A 71 -5.84 9.71 10.24
C ILE A 71 -5.75 8.31 9.62
N ALA A 72 -5.46 7.29 10.42
CA ALA A 72 -5.38 5.91 9.92
C ALA A 72 -6.73 5.38 9.41
N ILE A 73 -7.85 5.75 10.02
CA ILE A 73 -9.19 5.37 9.52
C ILE A 73 -9.42 5.94 8.12
N VAL A 74 -9.13 7.23 7.90
CA VAL A 74 -9.28 7.87 6.59
C VAL A 74 -8.43 7.15 5.54
N PHE A 75 -7.16 6.86 5.86
CA PHE A 75 -6.27 6.10 4.97
C PHE A 75 -6.84 4.71 4.63
N ILE A 76 -7.34 3.98 5.62
CA ILE A 76 -7.93 2.65 5.41
C ILE A 76 -9.13 2.74 4.45
N ILE A 77 -10.04 3.70 4.65
CA ILE A 77 -11.20 3.93 3.79
C ILE A 77 -10.77 4.24 2.35
N GLU A 78 -9.79 5.12 2.18
CA GLU A 78 -9.28 5.52 0.86
C GLU A 78 -8.76 4.32 0.06
N ILE A 79 -8.00 3.42 0.72
CA ILE A 79 -7.48 2.20 0.10
C ILE A 79 -8.62 1.28 -0.34
N PHE A 80 -9.58 1.00 0.55
CA PHE A 80 -10.71 0.13 0.22
C PHE A 80 -11.54 0.70 -0.93
N PHE A 81 -11.78 2.01 -0.92
CA PHE A 81 -12.49 2.71 -1.98
C PHE A 81 -11.75 2.59 -3.32
N MET A 82 -10.44 2.83 -3.34
CA MET A 82 -9.63 2.72 -4.55
C MET A 82 -9.63 1.30 -5.11
N ILE A 83 -9.48 0.28 -4.25
CA ILE A 83 -9.51 -1.13 -4.66
C ILE A 83 -10.88 -1.49 -5.24
N ALA A 84 -11.96 -1.08 -4.58
CA ALA A 84 -13.32 -1.31 -5.06
C ALA A 84 -13.54 -0.66 -6.44
N ARG A 85 -13.05 0.56 -6.64
CA ARG A 85 -13.12 1.27 -7.92
C ARG A 85 -12.36 0.55 -9.03
N ILE A 86 -11.14 0.09 -8.76
CA ILE A 86 -10.33 -0.67 -9.73
C ILE A 86 -11.01 -1.98 -10.11
N HIS A 87 -11.61 -2.69 -9.14
CA HIS A 87 -12.34 -3.92 -9.42
C HIS A 87 -13.63 -3.68 -10.20
N SER A 88 -14.38 -2.62 -9.88
CA SER A 88 -15.62 -2.25 -10.56
C SER A 88 -15.38 -1.83 -12.02
N HIS A 89 -14.27 -1.15 -12.30
CA HIS A 89 -13.90 -0.68 -13.64
C HIS A 89 -12.80 -1.53 -14.30
N ARG A 90 -12.68 -2.80 -13.92
CA ARG A 90 -11.62 -3.69 -14.41
C ARG A 90 -11.56 -3.74 -15.95
N ASP A 91 -12.72 -3.81 -16.60
CA ASP A 91 -12.79 -3.95 -18.06
C ASP A 91 -12.29 -2.70 -18.78
N LEU A 92 -12.58 -1.50 -18.25
CA LEU A 92 -12.04 -0.24 -18.76
C LEU A 92 -10.52 -0.17 -18.63
N ILE A 93 -9.97 -0.69 -17.53
CA ILE A 93 -8.51 -0.75 -17.32
C ILE A 93 -7.87 -1.70 -18.34
N VAL A 94 -8.49 -2.85 -18.60
CA VAL A 94 -8.00 -3.80 -19.61
C VAL A 94 -8.06 -3.19 -21.01
N GLN A 95 -9.15 -2.50 -21.36
CA GLN A 95 -9.29 -1.78 -22.63
C GLN A 95 -8.20 -0.71 -22.79
N LEU A 96 -7.96 0.10 -21.76
CA LEU A 96 -6.89 1.10 -21.78
C LEU A 96 -5.50 0.47 -22.02
N ILE A 97 -5.23 -0.69 -21.40
CA ILE A 97 -3.96 -1.42 -21.62
C ILE A 97 -3.88 -1.92 -23.07
N GLN A 98 -4.99 -2.40 -23.65
CA GLN A 98 -5.07 -2.81 -25.05
C GLN A 98 -4.76 -1.64 -25.98
N ASP A 99 -5.44 -0.51 -25.81
CA ASP A 99 -5.27 0.68 -26.65
C ASP A 99 -3.82 1.19 -26.61
N ILE A 100 -3.19 1.23 -25.43
CA ILE A 100 -1.79 1.63 -25.29
C ILE A 100 -0.87 0.62 -25.98
N ASN A 101 -1.11 -0.69 -25.82
CA ASN A 101 -0.32 -1.71 -26.49
C ASN A 101 -0.41 -1.57 -28.01
N ASP A 102 -1.60 -1.32 -28.55
CA ASP A 102 -1.81 -1.17 -29.97
C ASP A 102 -1.07 0.05 -30.50
N ILE A 103 -1.15 1.20 -29.82
CA ILE A 103 -0.37 2.41 -30.18
C ILE A 103 1.14 2.15 -30.14
N LEU A 104 1.64 1.40 -29.14
CA LEU A 104 3.06 1.07 -29.01
C LEU A 104 3.54 0.09 -30.10
N ARG A 105 2.63 -0.71 -30.67
CA ARG A 105 2.90 -1.69 -31.73
C ARG A 105 2.74 -1.11 -33.14
N VAL A 106 1.87 -0.12 -33.32
CA VAL A 106 1.64 0.57 -34.59
C VAL A 106 2.82 1.47 -34.96
N GLN A 107 3.05 1.66 -36.27
CA GLN A 107 4.21 2.37 -36.83
C GLN A 107 4.09 3.91 -36.80
N ASP A 108 2.98 4.44 -36.28
CA ASP A 108 2.79 5.89 -36.12
C ASP A 108 3.74 6.41 -35.02
N GLU A 109 4.90 6.89 -35.46
CA GLU A 109 5.94 7.39 -34.57
C GLU A 109 5.51 8.63 -33.77
N THR A 110 4.56 9.41 -34.29
CA THR A 110 4.06 10.61 -33.62
C THR A 110 3.21 10.21 -32.43
N MET A 111 2.23 9.33 -32.64
CA MET A 111 1.37 8.83 -31.57
C MET A 111 2.17 8.06 -30.52
N ARG A 112 3.13 7.23 -30.95
CA ARG A 112 4.06 6.52 -30.07
C ARG A 112 4.86 7.48 -29.18
N ARG A 113 5.41 8.56 -29.76
CA ARG A 113 6.22 9.54 -29.02
C ARG A 113 5.38 10.30 -28.01
N VAL A 114 4.16 10.70 -28.37
CA VAL A 114 3.22 11.39 -27.47
C VAL A 114 2.85 10.48 -26.29
N VAL A 115 2.44 9.24 -26.54
CA VAL A 115 2.10 8.29 -25.45
C VAL A 115 3.30 8.04 -24.55
N MET A 116 4.50 7.85 -25.10
CA MET A 116 5.70 7.64 -24.30
C MET A 116 6.07 8.87 -23.47
N ALA A 117 5.94 10.08 -24.03
CA ALA A 117 6.16 11.32 -23.31
C ALA A 117 5.16 11.49 -22.15
N SER A 118 3.87 11.19 -22.38
CA SER A 118 2.82 11.23 -21.36
C SER A 118 3.09 10.22 -20.23
N LEU A 119 3.44 8.98 -20.56
CA LEU A 119 3.78 7.96 -19.55
C LEU A 119 5.02 8.36 -18.74
N LYS A 120 6.03 8.97 -19.38
CA LYS A 120 7.22 9.46 -18.70
C LYS A 120 6.91 10.65 -17.77
N LEU A 121 6.03 11.55 -18.21
CA LEU A 121 5.56 12.68 -17.41
C LEU A 121 4.76 12.22 -16.19
N MET A 122 3.98 11.15 -16.30
CA MET A 122 3.29 10.54 -15.16
C MET A 122 4.26 9.85 -14.20
N TYR A 123 5.28 9.15 -14.72
CA TYR A 123 6.19 8.33 -13.93
C TYR A 123 7.05 9.13 -12.94
N SER A 124 7.57 10.28 -13.37
CA SER A 124 8.48 11.10 -12.56
C SER A 124 7.84 11.60 -11.25
N PRO A 125 6.72 12.35 -11.25
CA PRO A 125 6.08 12.83 -10.02
C PRO A 125 5.57 11.67 -9.17
N PHE A 126 5.05 10.61 -9.80
CA PHE A 126 4.57 9.42 -9.11
C PHE A 126 5.66 8.78 -8.24
N LYS A 127 6.87 8.61 -8.78
CA LYS A 127 8.01 8.05 -8.03
C LYS A 127 8.37 8.91 -6.82
N TYR A 128 8.43 10.23 -6.99
CA TYR A 128 8.76 11.14 -5.88
C TYR A 128 7.69 11.12 -4.79
N TYR A 129 6.42 11.16 -5.16
CA TYR A 129 5.29 11.06 -4.24
C TYR A 129 5.33 9.75 -3.45
N TRP A 130 5.58 8.63 -4.12
CA TRP A 130 5.63 7.33 -3.45
C TRP A 130 6.79 7.25 -2.45
N VAL A 131 8.01 7.65 -2.85
CA VAL A 131 9.18 7.60 -1.95
C VAL A 131 9.00 8.53 -0.76
N SER A 132 8.50 9.76 -0.98
CA SER A 132 8.28 10.72 0.11
C SER A 132 7.19 10.25 1.07
N SER A 133 6.10 9.69 0.56
CA SER A 133 5.02 9.11 1.35
C SER A 133 5.52 7.97 2.24
N VAL A 134 6.19 6.97 1.66
CA VAL A 134 6.74 5.82 2.41
C VAL A 134 7.71 6.27 3.49
N THR A 135 8.64 7.18 3.15
CA THR A 135 9.67 7.64 4.09
C THR A 135 9.05 8.42 5.26
N THR A 136 8.09 9.31 4.96
CA THR A 136 7.41 10.12 5.98
C THR A 136 6.60 9.25 6.92
N THR A 137 5.83 8.30 6.38
CA THR A 137 5.01 7.38 7.17
C THR A 137 5.86 6.49 8.09
N LEU A 138 7.00 5.99 7.61
CA LEU A 138 7.94 5.21 8.42
C LEU A 138 8.51 6.02 9.59
N ILE A 139 8.95 7.24 9.35
CA ILE A 139 9.48 8.12 10.40
C ILE A 139 8.39 8.41 11.43
N TRP A 140 7.16 8.71 10.98
CA TRP A 140 6.06 9.08 11.85
C TRP A 140 5.59 7.94 12.76
N ILE A 141 5.44 6.73 12.20
CA ILE A 141 5.06 5.53 12.97
C ILE A 141 6.22 5.05 13.85
N GLY A 142 7.46 5.20 13.40
CA GLY A 142 8.66 4.78 14.13
C GLY A 142 9.05 5.70 15.29
N MET A 143 8.61 6.96 15.32
CA MET A 143 8.98 7.95 16.34
C MET A 143 8.81 7.45 17.80
N PRO A 144 7.70 6.78 18.18
CA PRO A 144 7.52 6.28 19.55
C PRO A 144 8.47 5.14 19.93
N LEU A 145 9.14 4.47 18.98
CA LEU A 145 10.09 3.39 19.28
C LEU A 145 11.26 3.87 20.14
N THR A 146 11.59 5.16 20.09
CA THR A 146 12.58 5.77 20.97
C THR A 146 12.22 5.67 22.46
N ALA A 147 10.94 5.49 22.80
CA ALA A 147 10.48 5.27 24.17
C ALA A 147 10.99 3.94 24.76
N ALA A 148 11.38 2.97 23.91
CA ALA A 148 12.00 1.71 24.33
C ALA A 148 13.29 1.90 25.15
N PHE A 149 13.98 3.02 24.97
CA PHE A 149 15.19 3.36 25.73
C PHE A 149 14.90 4.00 27.09
N LYS A 150 13.67 4.47 27.32
CA LYS A 150 13.28 5.23 28.52
C LYS A 150 12.41 4.45 29.49
N LYS A 151 11.66 3.45 29.02
CA LYS A 151 10.77 2.64 29.85
C LYS A 151 10.70 1.17 29.39
N SER A 152 10.27 0.30 30.28
CA SER A 152 10.18 -1.16 30.08
C SER A 152 8.74 -1.70 30.01
N ILE A 153 7.75 -0.87 30.33
CA ILE A 153 6.33 -1.21 30.39
C ILE A 153 5.56 -0.27 29.45
N PHE A 154 4.70 -0.84 28.62
CA PHE A 154 3.99 -0.15 27.54
C PHE A 154 2.50 -0.47 27.52
N PHE A 155 1.72 0.46 26.98
CA PHE A 155 0.28 0.39 26.76
C PHE A 155 -0.06 0.69 25.31
N TYR A 156 -1.31 0.48 24.89
CA TYR A 156 -1.72 0.76 23.51
C TYR A 156 -1.53 2.23 23.10
N GLU A 157 -1.58 3.15 24.07
CA GLU A 157 -1.38 4.59 23.85
C GLU A 157 0.06 4.95 23.45
N ASP A 158 1.02 4.06 23.73
CA ASP A 158 2.42 4.29 23.44
C ASP A 158 2.77 4.07 21.96
N PHE A 159 1.90 3.39 21.22
CA PHE A 159 2.01 3.36 19.77
C PHE A 159 1.53 4.69 19.17
N ARG A 160 2.07 5.05 18.00
CA ARG A 160 1.56 6.20 17.23
C ARG A 160 0.13 5.93 16.79
N LEU A 161 -0.11 4.73 16.26
CA LEU A 161 -1.44 4.28 15.92
C LEU A 161 -1.96 3.36 17.02
N PRO A 162 -3.17 3.56 17.54
CA PRO A 162 -3.77 2.65 18.52
C PRO A 162 -3.71 1.21 18.01
N PHE A 163 -3.03 0.31 18.73
CA PHE A 163 -2.83 -1.05 18.24
C PHE A 163 -2.85 -2.08 19.37
N ALA A 164 -3.88 -2.92 19.37
CA ALA A 164 -4.08 -3.97 20.36
C ALA A 164 -3.48 -5.30 19.89
N ILE A 165 -2.17 -5.47 20.10
CA ILE A 165 -1.44 -6.71 19.74
C ILE A 165 -1.47 -7.78 20.84
N SER A 166 -1.51 -7.36 22.11
CA SER A 166 -1.43 -8.23 23.28
C SER A 166 -2.09 -7.55 24.46
N LYS A 167 -2.53 -8.32 25.46
CA LYS A 167 -3.06 -7.76 26.71
C LYS A 167 -2.07 -6.76 27.34
N GLN A 168 -2.56 -5.56 27.65
CA GLN A 168 -1.79 -4.52 28.33
C GLN A 168 -1.78 -4.71 29.87
N PRO A 169 -0.73 -4.26 30.59
CA PRO A 169 0.52 -3.71 30.05
C PRO A 169 1.43 -4.78 29.43
N PHE A 170 2.29 -4.39 28.49
CA PHE A 170 3.21 -5.29 27.79
C PHE A 170 4.68 -4.82 27.84
N SER A 171 5.59 -5.76 27.51
CA SER A 171 7.04 -5.54 27.59
C SER A 171 7.61 -4.79 26.38
N THR A 172 8.86 -4.29 26.51
CA THR A 172 9.60 -3.68 25.41
C THR A 172 9.69 -4.57 24.17
N LYS A 173 9.80 -5.90 24.32
CA LYS A 173 9.88 -6.83 23.17
C LYS A 173 8.59 -6.76 22.35
N ILE A 174 7.44 -6.80 23.01
CA ILE A 174 6.12 -6.73 22.38
C ILE A 174 5.90 -5.36 21.73
N PHE A 175 6.33 -4.29 22.42
CA PHE A 175 6.29 -2.94 21.88
C PHE A 175 7.10 -2.80 20.59
N LEU A 176 8.36 -3.22 20.58
CA LEU A 176 9.21 -3.16 19.40
C LEU A 176 8.65 -4.02 18.25
N SER A 177 8.22 -5.25 18.53
CA SER A 177 7.62 -6.10 17.50
C SER A 177 6.34 -5.52 16.93
N GLY A 178 5.47 -4.96 17.77
CA GLY A 178 4.22 -4.34 17.33
C GLY A 178 4.47 -3.09 16.48
N GLY A 179 5.44 -2.26 16.86
CA GLY A 179 5.80 -1.08 16.08
C GLY A 179 6.47 -1.42 14.74
N LEU A 180 7.33 -2.45 14.70
CA LEU A 180 7.87 -2.99 13.45
C LEU A 180 6.75 -3.52 12.54
N LEU A 181 5.77 -4.23 13.11
CA LEU A 181 4.62 -4.74 12.38
C LEU A 181 3.76 -3.62 11.79
N LEU A 182 3.49 -2.56 12.56
CA LEU A 182 2.78 -1.37 12.08
C LEU A 182 3.55 -0.66 10.96
N MET A 183 4.87 -0.53 11.09
CA MET A 183 5.71 0.06 10.03
C MET A 183 5.66 -0.79 8.75
N LEU A 184 5.85 -2.11 8.84
CA LEU A 184 5.76 -3.01 7.68
C LEU A 184 4.37 -2.95 7.03
N CYS A 185 3.31 -2.94 7.83
CA CYS A 185 1.94 -2.81 7.34
C CYS A 185 1.74 -1.47 6.63
N SER A 186 2.24 -0.37 7.20
CA SER A 186 2.13 0.95 6.59
C SER A 186 2.83 1.05 5.24
N VAL A 187 4.01 0.41 5.09
CA VAL A 187 4.71 0.31 3.82
C VAL A 187 3.91 -0.52 2.82
N ALA A 188 3.39 -1.68 3.25
CA ALA A 188 2.52 -2.52 2.42
C ALA A 188 1.30 -1.73 1.92
N ILE A 189 0.64 -1.01 2.83
CA ILE A 189 -0.47 -0.10 2.57
C ILE A 189 -0.09 1.01 1.56
N SER A 190 1.02 1.71 1.77
CA SER A 190 1.49 2.74 0.82
C SER A 190 1.83 2.16 -0.56
N LEU A 191 2.26 0.90 -0.63
CA LEU A 191 2.42 0.15 -1.89
C LEU A 191 1.09 -0.19 -2.57
N HIS A 192 -0.02 -0.28 -1.82
CA HIS A 192 -1.37 -0.35 -2.42
C HIS A 192 -1.81 1.00 -2.99
N LEU A 193 -1.47 2.12 -2.33
CA LEU A 193 -1.91 3.48 -2.71
C LEU A 193 -1.09 4.10 -3.85
N GLY A 194 0.19 3.74 -3.99
CA GLY A 194 1.07 4.23 -5.05
C GLY A 194 0.69 3.68 -6.44
N LYS A 195 -0.53 3.88 -6.91
CA LYS A 195 -0.98 3.39 -8.23
C LYS A 195 -1.94 4.36 -8.96
N THR A 196 -2.16 5.54 -8.42
CA THR A 196 -2.81 6.69 -9.09
C THR A 196 -1.78 7.73 -9.40
#